data_AF-A0A7K0G517-F1
#
_entry.id   AF-A0A7K0G517-F1
#
_cell.length_a   1.000
_cell.length_b   1.000
_cell.length_c   1.000
_cell.angle_alpha   90.00
_cell.angle_beta   90.00
_cell.angle_gamma   90.00
#
_symmetry.space_group_name_H-M   'P 1'
#
loop_
_entity.id
_entity.type
_entity.pdbx_description
1 polymer ?
#
loop_
_entity_poly.entity_id
_entity_poly.type
_entity_poly.pdbx_seq_one_letter_code
_entity_poly.pdbx_strand_id
1 'polypeptide(L)' 'MEFPHELREHYPDKIIEVRGNADALTVILKAGVDIEKFKNELKKKYAHLDDQQILFIKHEDKQDFEKLILN' A
#
# COMPACT_ATOMS: atom_id res chain seq x y z
N MET A 1 16.15 4.23 3.09
CA MET A 1 14.75 4.37 3.53
C MET A 1 13.96 3.27 2.89
N GLU A 2 13.53 2.27 3.67
CA GLU A 2 12.82 1.09 3.15
C GLU A 2 11.34 1.14 3.53
N PHE A 3 10.62 2.09 2.95
CA PHE A 3 9.15 2.19 3.01
C PHE A 3 8.41 0.85 2.73
N PRO A 4 8.83 0.00 1.76
CA PRO A 4 8.16 -1.28 1.54
C PRO A 4 8.36 -2.29 2.68
N HIS A 5 9.48 -2.20 3.42
CA HIS A 5 9.77 -3.08 4.56
C HIS A 5 8.88 -2.70 5.75
N GLU A 6 8.78 -1.39 6.05
CA GLU A 6 7.90 -0.87 7.10
C GLU A 6 6.43 -1.22 6.86
N LEU A 7 5.96 -1.13 5.61
CA LEU A 7 4.59 -1.49 5.25
C LEU A 7 4.31 -2.96 5.56
N ARG A 8 5.21 -3.85 5.13
CA ARG A 8 5.10 -5.30 5.39
C ARG A 8 5.18 -5.62 6.88
N GLU A 9 6.02 -4.93 7.65
CA GLU A 9 6.14 -5.11 9.10
C GLU A 9 4.94 -4.57 9.88
N HIS A 10 4.33 -3.48 9.42
CA HIS A 10 3.12 -2.94 10.05
C HIS A 10 1.86 -3.74 9.73
N TYR A 11 1.83 -4.42 8.59
CA TYR A 11 0.65 -5.15 8.12
C TYR A 11 0.97 -6.58 7.63
N PRO A 12 1.72 -7.41 8.38
CA PRO A 12 2.14 -8.74 7.94
C PRO A 12 0.95 -9.70 7.78
N ASP A 13 -0.13 -9.45 8.53
CA ASP A 13 -1.34 -10.24 8.46
C ASP A 13 -2.18 -9.94 7.20
N LYS A 14 -2.07 -8.72 6.68
CA LYS A 14 -2.89 -8.18 5.60
C LYS A 14 -2.16 -8.19 4.26
N ILE A 15 -0.84 -8.00 4.28
CA ILE A 15 0.00 -7.93 3.09
C ILE A 15 0.61 -9.30 2.81
N ILE A 16 0.50 -9.74 1.56
CA ILE A 16 1.17 -10.93 1.04
C ILE A 16 2.59 -10.55 0.60
N GLU A 17 2.70 -9.50 -0.20
CA GLU A 17 3.96 -9.09 -0.81
C GLU A 17 3.96 -7.57 -1.04
N VAL A 18 5.13 -6.94 -0.88
CA VAL A 18 5.36 -5.54 -1.24
C VAL A 18 6.49 -5.46 -2.24
N ARG A 19 6.27 -4.76 -3.34
CA ARG A 19 7.29 -4.43 -4.35
C ARG A 19 7.45 -2.92 -4.43
N GLY A 20 8.63 -2.42 -4.05
CA GLY A 20 9.01 -1.05 -4.31
C GLY A 20 9.69 -0.93 -5.67
N ASN A 21 9.21 0.00 -6.51
CA ASN A 21 9.94 0.52 -7.66
C ASN A 21 10.42 1.95 -7.34
N ALA A 22 11.34 2.48 -8.15
CA ALA A 22 11.98 3.78 -7.93
C ALA A 22 10.99 4.98 -7.81
N ASP A 23 9.78 4.85 -8.36
CA ASP A 23 8.78 5.92 -8.42
C ASP A 23 7.45 5.57 -7.71
N ALA A 24 7.24 4.28 -7.40
CA ALA A 24 5.95 3.81 -6.87
C ALA A 24 6.08 2.48 -6.10
N LEU A 25 5.11 2.20 -5.23
CA LEU A 25 5.09 1.03 -4.36
C LEU A 25 3.86 0.17 -4.65
N THR A 26 4.06 -1.09 -5.03
CA THR A 26 2.98 -2.06 -5.22
C THR A 26 2.83 -2.93 -3.98
N VAL A 27 1.66 -2.91 -3.36
CA VAL A 27 1.30 -3.72 -2.18
C VAL A 27 0.25 -4.74 -2.60
N ILE A 28 0.53 -6.02 -2.38
CA ILE A 28 -0.39 -7.12 -2.64
C ILE A 28 -1.03 -7.52 -1.31
N LEU A 29 -2.34 -7.32 -1.21
CA LEU A 29 -3.15 -7.63 -0.03
C LEU A 29 -3.83 -8.99 -0.17
N LYS A 30 -4.01 -9.67 0.97
CA LYS A 30 -4.81 -10.91 1.05
C LYS A 30 -6.27 -10.64 0.69
N ALA A 31 -6.94 -11.66 0.16
CA ALA A 31 -8.35 -11.60 -0.22
C ALA A 31 -9.30 -11.11 0.89
N GLY A 32 -8.96 -11.36 2.16
CA GLY A 32 -9.76 -10.94 3.32
C GLY A 32 -9.52 -9.51 3.82
N VAL A 33 -8.73 -8.70 3.10
CA VAL A 33 -8.41 -7.33 3.51
C VAL A 33 -9.36 -6.34 2.84
N ASP A 34 -9.72 -5.26 3.52
CA ASP A 34 -10.47 -4.19 2.90
C ASP A 34 -9.51 -3.16 2.28
N ILE A 35 -9.50 -3.08 0.94
CA ILE A 35 -8.69 -2.10 0.21
C ILE A 35 -9.05 -0.67 0.64
N GLU A 36 -10.33 -0.35 0.80
CA GLU A 36 -10.77 0.98 1.19
C GLU A 36 -10.26 1.38 2.58
N LYS A 37 -10.36 0.46 3.55
CA LYS A 37 -9.81 0.66 4.90
C LYS A 37 -8.31 0.86 4.84
N PHE A 38 -7.61 0.01 4.08
CA PHE A 38 -6.16 0.09 3.94
C PHE A 38 -5.71 1.40 3.30
N LYS A 39 -6.37 1.84 2.22
CA LYS A 39 -6.16 3.14 1.59
C LYS A 39 -6.37 4.28 2.59
N ASN A 40 -7.43 4.22 3.38
CA ASN A 40 -7.74 5.30 4.33
C ASN A 40 -6.72 5.38 5.47
N GLU A 41 -6.25 4.23 5.96
CA GLU A 41 -5.18 4.15 6.96
C GLU A 41 -3.85 4.67 6.41
N LEU A 42 -3.47 4.26 5.19
CA LEU A 42 -2.30 4.79 4.49
C LEU A 42 -2.42 6.30 4.32
N LYS A 43 -3.56 6.77 3.80
CA LYS A 43 -3.81 8.18 3.58
C LYS A 43 -3.73 8.99 4.86
N LYS A 44 -4.20 8.47 6.00
CA LYS A 44 -4.05 9.14 7.31
C LYS A 44 -2.62 9.12 7.83
N LYS A 45 -1.96 7.95 7.78
CA LYS A 45 -0.62 7.75 8.33
C LYS A 45 0.44 8.52 7.54
N TYR A 46 0.20 8.68 6.25
CA TYR A 46 1.08 9.34 5.30
C TYR A 46 0.45 10.60 4.69
N ALA A 47 -0.57 11.19 5.34
CA ALA A 47 -1.18 12.49 4.97
C ALA A 47 -0.22 13.68 5.09
N HIS A 48 0.94 13.47 5.71
CA HIS A 48 1.97 14.48 5.95
C HIS A 48 3.23 14.21 5.12
N LEU A 49 3.10 13.45 4.02
CA LEU A 49 4.21 13.28 3.10
C LEU A 49 4.45 14.60 2.38
N ASP A 50 5.65 15.16 2.56
CA ASP A 50 6.10 16.36 1.84
C ASP A 50 6.15 16.13 0.32
N ASP A 51 6.25 14.86 -0.10
CA ASP A 51 6.44 14.44 -1.49
C ASP A 51 5.36 13.45 -1.92
N GLN A 52 4.86 13.61 -3.15
CA GLN A 52 3.77 12.80 -3.66
C GLN A 52 4.22 11.35 -3.85
N GLN A 53 3.67 10.42 -3.08
CA GLN A 53 3.97 8.99 -3.19
C GLN A 53 2.84 8.23 -3.88
N ILE A 54 3.20 7.43 -4.87
CA ILE A 54 2.26 6.59 -5.61
C ILE A 54 2.30 5.16 -5.06
N LEU A 55 1.17 4.68 -4.58
CA LEU A 55 0.97 3.31 -4.14
C LEU A 55 -0.01 2.59 -5.07
N PHE A 56 0.30 1.37 -5.45
CA PHE A 56 -0.57 0.46 -6.18
C PHE A 56 -0.98 -0.68 -5.26
N ILE A 57 -2.24 -0.73 -4.88
CA ILE A 57 -2.77 -1.75 -3.99
C ILE A 57 -3.46 -2.81 -4.85
N LYS A 58 -2.91 -4.01 -4.87
CA LYS A 58 -3.48 -5.18 -5.52
C LYS A 58 -4.18 -6.04 -4.48
N HIS A 59 -5.34 -6.60 -4.83
CA HIS A 59 -5.95 -7.66 -4.05
C HIS A 59 -5.64 -9.03 -4.63
N GLU A 60 -5.48 -10.05 -3.79
CA GLU A 60 -5.35 -11.43 -4.26
C GLU A 60 -6.61 -11.87 -5.04
N ASP A 61 -7.79 -11.49 -4.55
CA ASP A 61 -9.09 -11.87 -5.12
C ASP A 61 -9.51 -11.00 -6.32
N LYS A 62 -8.92 -9.80 -6.44
CA LYS A 62 -9.25 -8.85 -7.52
C LYS A 62 -8.07 -8.70 -8.47
N GLN A 63 -8.31 -8.88 -9.76
CA GLN A 63 -7.30 -8.58 -10.78
C GLN A 63 -7.01 -7.08 -10.93
N ASP A 64 -7.87 -6.22 -10.38
CA ASP A 64 -7.70 -4.77 -10.39
C ASP A 64 -6.61 -4.29 -9.42
N PHE A 65 -5.87 -3.29 -9.89
CA PHE A 65 -4.90 -2.54 -9.10
C PHE A 65 -5.51 -1.19 -8.74
N GLU A 66 -5.63 -0.93 -7.45
CA GLU A 66 -6.12 0.33 -6.92
C GLU A 66 -4.94 1.30 -6.73
N LYS A 67 -4.90 2.35 -7.53
CA LYS A 67 -3.89 3.40 -7.38
C LYS A 67 -4.31 4.35 -6.26
N LEU A 68 -3.45 4.47 -5.25
CA LEU A 68 -3.54 5.46 -4.18
C LEU A 68 -2.38 6.46 -4.36
N ILE A 69 -2.71 7.73 -4.34
CA ILE A 69 -1.72 8.81 -4.34
C ILE A 69 -1.77 9.45 -2.95
N LEU A 70 -0.62 9.53 -2.30
CA LEU A 70 -0.44 10.16 -1.00
C LEU A 70 0.26 11.51 -1.22
N ASN A 71 -0.32 12.57 -0.67
CA ASN A 71 0.21 13.94 -0.60
C ASN A 71 -0.16 14.52 0.77
#